data_AF-A0A957UCH2-F1
#
_entry.id   AF-A0A957UCH2-F1
#
_cell.length_a   1.000
_cell.length_b   1.000
_cell.length_c   1.000
_cell.angle_alpha   90.00
_cell.angle_beta   90.00
_cell.angle_gamma   90.00
#
_symmetry.space_group_name_H-M   'P 1'
#
loop_
_entity.id
_entity.type
_entity.pdbx_description
1 polymer ?
#
loop_
_entity_poly.entity_id
_entity_poly.type
_entity_poly.pdbx_seq_one_letter_code
_entity_poly.pdbx_strand_id
1 'polypeptide(L)'
;MITVKAKIPQRADYSPVLPLAVPDLNEVKAFARHLHSMGKHWEGELFGWSAEYTPEHRKKPTDSKMQFTPADFWIGESGIWFYSLMWEHGKNQEPVEFLDDRGIIAAQQDVL
;
A
#
# COMPACT_ATOMS: atom_id res chain seq x y z
N MET A 1 0.92 -8.85 -12.22
CA MET A 1 -0.49 -8.44 -12.04
C MET A 1 -1.41 -9.66 -12.15
N ILE A 2 -2.44 -9.74 -11.31
CA ILE A 2 -3.53 -10.74 -11.38
C ILE A 2 -4.89 -10.06 -11.33
N THR A 3 -5.92 -10.68 -11.91
CA THR A 3 -7.31 -10.21 -11.75
C THR A 3 -7.97 -11.00 -10.63
N VAL A 4 -8.54 -10.30 -9.65
CA VAL A 4 -9.27 -10.89 -8.52
C VAL A 4 -10.69 -10.38 -8.49
N LYS A 5 -11.60 -11.10 -7.82
CA LYS A 5 -12.89 -10.53 -7.44
C LYS A 5 -12.74 -9.88 -6.07
N ALA A 6 -13.18 -8.64 -5.92
CA ALA A 6 -13.13 -7.94 -4.65
C ALA A 6 -14.50 -7.38 -4.27
N LYS A 7 -14.84 -7.48 -3.00
CA LYS A 7 -15.96 -6.80 -2.38
C LYS A 7 -15.58 -5.35 -2.15
N ILE A 8 -16.39 -4.42 -2.63
CA ILE A 8 -16.18 -3.00 -2.42
C ILE A 8 -16.89 -2.57 -1.12
N PRO A 9 -16.17 -2.04 -0.11
CA PRO A 9 -16.75 -1.49 1.11
C PRO A 9 -17.77 -0.40 0.80
N GLN A 10 -18.87 -0.41 1.53
CA GLN A 10 -20.04 0.39 1.21
C GLN A 10 -20.18 1.69 2.01
N ARG A 11 -20.95 2.61 1.39
CA ARG A 11 -21.74 3.65 2.06
C ARG A 11 -23.28 3.39 2.02
N ALA A 12 -23.77 2.28 1.47
CA ALA A 12 -25.21 1.96 1.32
C ALA A 12 -25.53 0.51 1.77
N ASP A 13 -26.58 -0.12 1.23
CA ASP A 13 -27.20 -1.39 1.65
C ASP A 13 -26.89 -2.66 0.80
N TYR A 14 -26.14 -2.57 -0.32
CA TYR A 14 -25.56 -3.71 -1.08
C TYR A 14 -24.02 -3.61 -1.35
N SER A 15 -23.23 -4.62 -0.99
CA SER A 15 -21.77 -4.60 -1.31
C SER A 15 -21.46 -5.26 -2.65
N PRO A 16 -21.13 -4.49 -3.72
CA PRO A 16 -20.85 -5.10 -5.02
C PRO A 16 -19.53 -5.88 -5.00
N VAL A 17 -19.50 -6.92 -5.83
CA VAL A 17 -18.29 -7.69 -6.12
C VAL A 17 -17.85 -7.40 -7.55
N LEU A 18 -16.66 -6.82 -7.71
CA LEU A 18 -16.13 -6.41 -9.01
C LEU A 18 -14.80 -7.10 -9.29
N PRO A 19 -14.48 -7.39 -10.57
CA PRO A 19 -13.13 -7.80 -10.96
C PRO A 19 -12.17 -6.59 -10.86
N LEU A 20 -11.07 -6.74 -10.14
CA LEU A 20 -10.03 -5.72 -9.97
C LEU A 20 -8.66 -6.30 -10.34
N ALA A 21 -7.78 -5.45 -10.88
CA ALA A 21 -6.40 -5.81 -11.13
C ALA A 21 -5.54 -5.52 -9.89
N VAL A 22 -4.87 -6.54 -9.37
CA VAL A 22 -3.93 -6.43 -8.24
C VAL A 22 -2.49 -6.53 -8.80
N PRO A 23 -1.63 -5.55 -8.51
CA PRO A 23 -0.24 -5.56 -9.00
C PRO A 23 0.62 -6.62 -8.31
N ASP A 24 1.75 -6.96 -8.94
CA ASP A 24 2.76 -7.80 -8.30
C ASP A 24 3.45 -6.99 -7.19
N LEU A 25 3.49 -7.52 -5.97
CA LEU A 25 4.09 -6.79 -4.84
C LEU A 25 5.58 -6.52 -5.04
N ASN A 26 6.32 -7.33 -5.81
CA ASN A 26 7.73 -7.06 -6.10
C ASN A 26 7.89 -5.82 -6.99
N GLU A 27 6.99 -5.61 -7.95
CA GLU A 27 6.99 -4.40 -8.79
C GLU A 27 6.65 -3.16 -7.96
N VAL A 28 5.65 -3.27 -7.07
CA VAL A 28 5.29 -2.21 -6.12
C VAL A 28 6.47 -1.86 -5.21
N LYS A 29 7.12 -2.85 -4.61
CA LYS A 29 8.30 -2.65 -3.76
C LYS A 29 9.47 -2.02 -4.52
N ALA A 30 9.71 -2.44 -5.77
CA ALA A 30 10.75 -1.88 -6.60
C ALA A 30 10.51 -0.39 -6.89
N PHE A 31 9.27 -0.02 -7.21
CA PHE A 31 8.88 1.38 -7.42
C PHE A 31 9.00 2.22 -6.15
N ALA A 32 8.51 1.71 -5.02
CA ALA A 32 8.63 2.40 -3.73
C ALA A 32 10.09 2.61 -3.32
N ARG A 33 10.98 1.62 -3.53
CA ARG A 33 12.42 1.76 -3.30
C ARG A 33 13.06 2.79 -4.23
N HIS A 34 12.60 2.89 -5.48
CA HIS A 34 13.05 3.93 -6.39
C HIS A 34 12.69 5.32 -5.88
N LEU A 35 11.42 5.56 -5.50
CA LEU A 35 10.99 6.82 -4.89
C LEU A 35 11.76 7.12 -3.59
N HIS A 36 11.98 6.09 -2.77
CA HIS A 36 12.74 6.22 -1.53
C HIS A 36 14.18 6.70 -1.78
N SER A 37 14.84 6.16 -2.81
CA SER A 37 16.18 6.58 -3.21
C SER A 37 16.24 8.05 -3.69
N MET A 38 15.13 8.58 -4.22
CA MET A 38 15.03 9.98 -4.65
C MET A 38 14.76 10.93 -3.49
N GLY A 39 14.15 10.46 -2.41
CA GLY A 39 13.90 11.23 -1.18
C GLY A 39 12.99 12.44 -1.37
N LYS A 40 12.15 12.46 -2.41
CA LYS A 40 11.19 13.53 -2.69
C LYS A 40 9.78 12.99 -2.56
N HIS A 41 8.89 13.77 -1.97
CA HIS A 41 7.47 13.45 -1.94
C HIS A 41 6.93 13.25 -3.36
N TRP A 42 6.05 12.26 -3.52
CA TRP A 42 5.38 11.92 -4.76
C TRP A 42 3.96 11.45 -4.46
N GLU A 43 3.01 11.86 -5.27
CA GLU A 43 1.61 11.45 -5.20
C GLU A 43 1.11 11.22 -6.62
N GLY A 44 0.33 10.16 -6.83
CA GLY A 44 -0.22 9.87 -8.15
C GLY A 44 -0.94 8.53 -8.21
N GLU A 45 -0.95 7.96 -9.41
CA GLU A 45 -1.55 6.66 -9.68
C GLU A 45 -0.48 5.68 -10.15
N LEU A 46 -0.55 4.45 -9.65
CA LEU A 46 0.28 3.33 -10.07
C LEU A 46 -0.61 2.09 -10.28
N PHE A 47 -0.54 1.47 -11.46
CA PHE A 47 -1.38 0.31 -11.83
C PHE A 47 -2.90 0.53 -11.68
N GLY A 48 -3.39 1.76 -11.81
CA GLY A 48 -4.80 2.09 -11.62
C GLY A 48 -5.20 2.38 -10.16
N TRP A 49 -4.24 2.40 -9.23
CA TRP A 49 -4.49 2.66 -7.81
C TRP A 49 -3.83 3.96 -7.37
N SER A 50 -4.53 4.73 -6.53
CA SER A 50 -3.96 5.86 -5.80
C SER A 50 -2.74 5.40 -5.00
N ALA A 51 -1.68 6.21 -5.01
CA ALA A 51 -0.46 5.93 -4.29
C ALA A 51 0.26 7.22 -3.89
N GLU A 52 1.01 7.14 -2.80
CA GLU A 52 1.81 8.25 -2.30
C GLU A 52 3.11 7.72 -1.71
N TYR A 53 4.17 8.51 -1.82
CA TYR A 53 5.40 8.38 -1.06
C TYR A 53 5.66 9.69 -0.32
N THR A 54 5.84 9.59 1.00
CA THR A 54 6.25 10.71 1.85
C THR A 54 7.64 10.42 2.44
N PRO A 55 8.62 11.33 2.28
CA PRO A 55 9.98 11.11 2.75
C PRO A 55 10.09 11.29 4.27
N GLU A 56 11.18 10.76 4.84
CA GLU A 56 11.50 10.91 6.25
C GLU A 56 11.62 12.39 6.66
N HIS A 57 11.02 12.74 7.79
CA HIS A 57 11.21 14.04 8.42
C HIS A 57 11.86 13.89 9.80
N ARG A 58 12.92 14.68 10.05
CA ARG A 58 13.61 14.70 11.35
C ARG A 58 12.70 15.12 12.51
N LYS A 59 11.63 15.87 12.22
CA LYS A 59 10.69 16.31 13.25
C LYS A 59 9.82 15.14 13.65
N LYS A 60 9.88 14.79 14.92
CA LYS A 60 9.01 13.80 15.56
C LYS A 60 7.52 14.20 15.46
N PRO A 61 6.58 13.26 15.23
CA PRO A 61 5.14 13.50 15.35
C PRO A 61 4.73 13.87 16.78
N THR A 62 3.81 14.83 16.94
CA THR A 62 3.24 15.21 18.24
C THR A 62 2.67 13.97 18.94
N ASP A 63 2.91 13.84 20.24
CA ASP A 63 2.43 12.73 21.09
C ASP A 63 2.87 11.30 20.70
N SER A 64 3.83 11.16 19.78
CA SER A 64 4.42 9.86 19.43
C SER A 64 5.58 9.48 20.37
N LYS A 65 6.00 8.20 20.41
CA LYS A 65 7.29 7.77 20.99
C LYS A 65 8.41 7.69 19.94
N MET A 66 8.09 7.93 18.67
CA MET A 66 9.06 7.90 17.58
C MET A 66 10.11 9.00 17.72
N GLN A 67 11.31 8.73 17.21
CA GLN A 67 12.44 9.69 17.23
C GLN A 67 12.40 10.66 16.05
N PHE A 68 11.72 10.27 14.97
CA PHE A 68 11.54 11.02 13.72
C PHE A 68 10.21 10.56 13.06
N THR A 69 9.73 11.29 12.05
CA THR A 69 8.64 10.81 11.19
C THR A 69 9.26 9.95 10.08
N PRO A 70 8.96 8.65 9.99
CA PRO A 70 9.57 7.78 8.99
C PRO A 70 9.12 8.15 7.58
N ALA A 71 9.90 7.72 6.60
CA ALA A 71 9.40 7.66 5.24
C ALA A 71 8.33 6.58 5.14
N ASP A 72 7.32 6.79 4.32
CA ASP A 72 6.28 5.82 4.03
C ASP A 72 5.88 5.85 2.55
N PHE A 73 5.43 4.71 2.07
CA PHE A 73 4.79 4.54 0.78
C PHE A 73 3.49 3.79 1.00
N TRP A 74 2.43 4.20 0.32
CA TRP A 74 1.20 3.42 0.28
C TRP A 74 0.60 3.41 -1.13
N ILE A 75 -0.16 2.36 -1.41
CA ILE A 75 -0.92 2.18 -2.65
C ILE A 75 -2.22 1.44 -2.35
N GLY A 76 -3.28 1.84 -3.04
CA GLY A 76 -4.57 1.17 -3.00
C GLY A 76 -5.55 1.81 -2.03
N GLU A 77 -6.61 1.07 -1.72
CA GLU A 77 -7.75 1.52 -0.92
C GLU A 77 -8.02 0.51 0.19
N SER A 78 -7.92 0.94 1.46
CA SER A 78 -8.11 0.05 2.61
C SER A 78 -9.52 -0.53 2.61
N GLY A 79 -9.63 -1.81 2.99
CA GLY A 79 -10.87 -2.58 2.94
C GLY A 79 -11.18 -3.17 1.56
N ILE A 80 -10.46 -2.80 0.50
CA ILE A 80 -10.48 -3.46 -0.80
C ILE A 80 -9.18 -4.25 -0.98
N TRP A 81 -8.12 -3.50 -1.28
CA TRP A 81 -6.75 -3.94 -1.41
C TRP A 81 -5.87 -2.72 -1.16
N PHE A 82 -5.01 -2.79 -0.15
CA PHE A 82 -4.09 -1.71 0.21
C PHE A 82 -2.76 -2.31 0.65
N TYR A 83 -1.67 -1.70 0.21
CA TYR A 83 -0.33 -2.09 0.58
C TYR A 83 0.48 -0.87 1.01
N SER A 84 1.25 -1.00 2.08
CA SER A 84 2.16 0.05 2.52
C SER A 84 3.51 -0.46 2.99
N LEU A 85 4.47 0.44 2.94
CA LEU A 85 5.85 0.30 3.41
C LEU A 85 6.16 1.47 4.32
N MET A 86 6.72 1.21 5.50
CA MET A 86 7.16 2.25 6.43
C MET A 86 8.58 2.01 6.91
N TRP A 87 9.47 2.96 6.69
CA TRP A 87 10.87 2.91 7.14
C TRP A 87 11.00 3.34 8.61
N GLU A 88 10.29 2.67 9.51
CA GLU A 88 10.22 3.05 10.94
C GLU A 88 11.54 2.89 11.69
N HIS A 89 12.48 2.11 11.17
CA HIS A 89 13.83 1.95 11.72
C HIS A 89 14.89 2.86 11.05
N GLY A 90 14.45 3.72 10.12
CA GLY A 90 15.27 4.73 9.46
C GLY A 90 15.49 4.44 7.98
N LYS A 91 15.78 5.50 7.20
CA LYS A 91 15.92 5.47 5.74
C LYS A 91 16.91 4.45 5.11
N ASN A 92 17.77 3.81 5.90
CA ASN A 92 18.75 2.85 5.38
C ASN A 92 18.43 1.41 5.79
N GLN A 93 17.30 1.19 6.46
CA GLN A 93 16.83 -0.12 6.90
C GLN A 93 15.73 -0.64 5.98
N GLU A 94 15.39 -1.92 6.07
CA GLU A 94 14.22 -2.44 5.37
C GLU A 94 12.92 -1.84 5.97
N PRO A 95 11.92 -1.54 5.12
CA PRO A 95 10.63 -1.07 5.60
C PRO A 95 9.83 -2.19 6.25
N VAL A 96 8.98 -1.82 7.18
CA VAL A 96 7.89 -2.67 7.66
C VAL A 96 6.79 -2.67 6.61
N GLU A 97 6.31 -3.86 6.26
CA GLU A 97 5.29 -4.07 5.24
C GLU A 97 3.92 -4.29 5.89
N PHE A 98 2.87 -3.76 5.26
CA PHE A 98 1.49 -4.05 5.63
C PHE A 98 0.64 -4.28 4.38
N LEU A 99 -0.18 -5.33 4.43
CA LEU A 99 -1.14 -5.68 3.37
C LEU A 99 -2.52 -5.82 3.99
N ASP A 100 -3.47 -5.08 3.45
CA ASP A 100 -4.90 -5.23 3.70
C ASP A 100 -5.56 -5.76 2.43
N ASP A 101 -5.77 -7.06 2.36
CA ASP A 101 -6.39 -7.78 1.25
C ASP A 101 -7.79 -8.33 1.61
N ARG A 102 -8.39 -7.86 2.70
CA ARG A 102 -9.66 -8.39 3.24
C ARG A 102 -10.85 -8.22 2.29
N GLY A 103 -10.76 -7.29 1.34
CA GLY A 103 -11.78 -7.12 0.31
C GLY A 103 -11.69 -8.17 -0.79
N ILE A 104 -10.57 -8.87 -0.95
CA ILE A 104 -10.39 -9.89 -1.98
C ILE A 104 -11.19 -11.14 -1.62
N ILE A 105 -12.10 -11.53 -2.52
CA ILE A 105 -12.81 -12.80 -2.47
C ILE A 105 -11.94 -13.77 -3.26
N ALA A 106 -11.27 -14.70 -2.55
CA ALA A 106 -10.34 -15.64 -3.14
C ALA A 106 -10.86 -16.19 -4.49
N ALA A 107 -10.03 -16.15 -5.53
CA ALA A 107 -10.18 -17.11 -6.60
C ALA A 107 -10.05 -18.47 -5.93
N GLN A 108 -11.10 -19.28 -5.98
CA GLN A 108 -11.06 -20.68 -5.61
C GLN A 108 -9.80 -21.25 -6.29
N GLN A 109 -8.79 -21.63 -5.49
CA GLN A 109 -7.72 -22.46 -6.00
C GLN A 109 -8.41 -23.75 -6.39
N ASP A 110 -8.56 -23.99 -7.70
CA ASP A 110 -8.86 -25.32 -8.19
C ASP A 110 -7.70 -26.20 -7.70
N VAL A 111 -7.99 -26.95 -6.65
CA VAL A 111 -7.17 -28.06 -6.18
C VAL A 111 -7.21 -29.09 -7.32
N LEU A 112 -6.12 -29.18 -8.07
CA LEU A 112 -5.80 -30.35 -8.89
C LEU A 112 -5.10 -31.40 -8.02
#